data_AF-A0A4R7BZB0-F1
#
_entry.id   AF-A0A4R7BZB0-F1
#
_cell.length_a   1.000
_cell.length_b   1.000
_cell.length_c   1.000
_cell.angle_alpha   90.00
_cell.angle_beta   90.00
_cell.angle_gamma   90.00
#
_symmetry.space_group_name_H-M   'P 1'
#
loop_
_entity.id
_entity.type
_entity.pdbx_description
1 polymer ?
#
loop_
_entity_poly.entity_id
_entity_poly.type
_entity_poly.pdbx_seq_one_letter_code
_entity_poly.pdbx_strand_id
1 'polypeptide(L)'
;MRTFAALVLLLVLLGASPSAAHQPYFGRSETVDLPDGRTGEMRIVYGDGIMFSDPSRVVLIGPDGRLLARSRRGRPMSLVCRDRTCLGYDSRSFQSLEPDPTSFLVSGPLVSPNDGQDDIWALDEGTDDVGFSRRIASPLEILRGEFGHAREHARDFLTLILLAFIALSATAARRLSFRRAAGPPRRLLAKGASVVFETIAYIPLVLMLGVAIVFGGLSLLALLVTVCGSFLLAELAGWALDALRRA
;
A
#
# COMPACT_ATOMS: atom_id res chain seq x y z
N MET A 1 -26.20 -9.04 20.47
CA MET A 1 -25.73 -7.68 20.82
C MET A 1 -24.34 -7.66 21.45
N ARG A 2 -24.05 -8.47 22.48
CA ARG A 2 -22.73 -8.45 23.17
C ARG A 2 -21.51 -8.72 22.26
N THR A 3 -21.61 -9.65 21.32
CA THR A 3 -20.53 -9.96 20.36
C THR A 3 -20.30 -8.87 19.32
N PHE A 4 -21.35 -8.20 18.86
CA PHE A 4 -21.25 -7.06 17.94
C PHE A 4 -20.61 -5.86 18.63
N ALA A 5 -21.02 -5.55 19.86
CA ALA A 5 -20.41 -4.50 20.66
C ALA A 5 -18.93 -4.79 20.97
N ALA A 6 -18.58 -6.05 21.27
CA ALA A 6 -17.19 -6.46 21.50
C ALA A 6 -16.34 -6.36 20.22
N LEU A 7 -16.89 -6.71 19.06
CA LEU A 7 -16.18 -6.57 17.78
C LEU A 7 -16.02 -5.09 17.39
N VAL A 8 -17.07 -4.29 17.51
CA VAL A 8 -16.99 -2.84 17.26
C VAL A 8 -15.99 -2.19 18.21
N LEU A 9 -16.00 -2.56 19.49
CA LEU A 9 -15.02 -2.09 20.48
C LEU A 9 -13.61 -2.56 20.11
N LEU A 10 -13.42 -3.81 19.68
CA LEU A 10 -12.12 -4.30 19.23
C LEU A 10 -11.63 -3.55 17.98
N LEU A 11 -12.50 -3.30 17.01
CA LEU A 11 -12.17 -2.51 15.81
C LEU A 11 -11.85 -1.05 16.16
N VAL A 12 -12.59 -0.45 17.10
CA VAL A 12 -12.32 0.90 17.62
C VAL A 12 -11.00 0.93 18.37
N LEU A 13 -10.69 -0.09 19.19
CA LEU A 13 -9.42 -0.17 19.93
C LEU A 13 -8.22 -0.45 18.99
N LEU A 14 -8.40 -1.25 17.94
CA LEU A 14 -7.39 -1.48 16.91
C LEU A 14 -7.18 -0.23 16.03
N GLY A 15 -8.25 0.51 15.75
CA GLY A 15 -8.21 1.77 14.99
C GLY A 15 -7.74 2.98 15.82
N ALA A 16 -7.90 2.94 17.14
CA ALA A 16 -7.47 3.97 18.10
C ALA A 16 -6.00 3.79 18.52
N SER A 17 -5.16 3.29 17.61
CA SER A 17 -3.72 3.49 17.77
C SER A 17 -3.50 5.00 17.80
N PRO A 18 -2.76 5.57 18.77
CA PRO A 18 -2.39 6.97 18.68
C PRO A 18 -1.74 7.15 17.31
N SER A 19 -2.30 8.05 16.49
CA SER A 19 -1.61 8.54 15.30
C SER A 19 -0.42 9.33 15.82
N ALA A 20 0.62 8.61 16.26
CA ALA A 20 1.93 9.16 16.43
C ALA A 20 2.29 9.63 15.04
N ALA A 21 2.19 10.95 14.85
CA ALA A 21 2.76 11.63 13.71
C ALA A 21 4.22 11.16 13.63
N HIS A 22 4.51 10.32 12.64
CA HIS A 22 5.86 9.81 12.47
C HIS A 22 6.70 10.94 11.91
N GLN A 23 7.90 11.10 12.43
CA GLN A 23 8.85 12.00 11.80
C GLN A 23 9.13 11.52 10.38
N PRO A 24 9.31 12.44 9.41
CA PRO A 24 9.72 12.07 8.08
C PRO A 24 10.95 11.15 8.12
N TYR A 25 10.96 10.15 7.25
CA TYR A 25 12.02 9.13 7.22
C TYR A 25 12.37 8.78 5.78
N PHE A 26 13.60 8.31 5.59
CA PHE A 26 14.01 7.75 4.32
C PHE A 26 13.45 6.35 4.16
N GLY A 27 12.81 6.13 3.03
CA GLY A 27 12.40 4.83 2.55
C GLY A 27 13.51 4.15 1.77
N ARG A 28 13.13 3.62 0.60
CA ARG A 28 14.07 3.06 -0.35
C ARG A 28 15.12 4.08 -0.82
N SER A 29 16.38 3.64 -0.84
CA SER A 29 17.54 4.35 -1.42
C SER A 29 18.14 3.53 -2.55
N GLU A 30 18.46 4.17 -3.65
CA GLU A 30 19.07 3.55 -4.83
C GLU A 30 20.26 4.39 -5.30
N THR A 31 21.38 3.73 -5.56
CA THR A 31 22.57 4.34 -6.12
C THR A 31 22.35 4.64 -7.60
N VAL A 32 22.59 5.89 -8.01
CA VAL A 32 22.35 6.34 -9.39
C VAL A 32 23.58 6.99 -10.02
N ASP A 33 23.77 6.77 -11.31
CA ASP A 33 24.78 7.49 -12.08
C ASP A 33 24.24 8.87 -12.46
N LEU A 34 25.00 9.91 -12.12
CA LEU A 34 24.70 11.29 -12.46
C LEU A 34 25.25 11.63 -13.86
N PRO A 35 24.70 12.66 -14.53
CA PRO A 35 25.14 13.07 -15.87
C PRO A 35 26.61 13.47 -15.96
N ASP A 36 27.22 13.89 -14.85
CA ASP A 36 28.63 14.24 -14.75
C ASP A 36 29.55 13.01 -14.56
N GLY A 37 28.98 11.80 -14.61
CA GLY A 37 29.68 10.53 -14.44
C GLY A 37 29.99 10.17 -12.98
N ARG A 38 29.61 11.02 -12.01
CA ARG A 38 29.70 10.69 -10.59
C ARG A 38 28.50 9.88 -10.15
N THR A 39 28.60 9.31 -8.97
CA THR A 39 27.51 8.54 -8.36
C THR A 39 26.78 9.40 -7.33
N GLY A 40 25.46 9.41 -7.40
CA GLY A 40 24.58 9.99 -6.40
C GLY A 40 23.64 8.93 -5.84
N GLU A 41 22.65 9.39 -5.08
CA GLU A 41 21.61 8.54 -4.51
C GLU A 41 20.23 9.13 -4.77
N MET A 42 19.32 8.29 -5.27
CA MET A 42 17.91 8.62 -5.36
C MET A 42 17.19 7.96 -4.19
N ARG A 43 16.49 8.75 -3.38
CA ARG A 43 15.78 8.26 -2.19
C ARG A 43 14.31 8.66 -2.21
N ILE A 44 13.47 7.85 -1.56
CA ILE A 44 12.10 8.24 -1.22
C ILE A 44 12.12 8.81 0.20
N VAL A 45 11.57 9.99 0.39
CA VAL A 45 11.30 10.56 1.71
C VAL A 45 9.80 10.42 1.96
N TYR A 46 9.44 9.68 3.00
CA TYR A 46 8.08 9.63 3.52
C TYR A 46 7.91 10.73 4.55
N GLY A 47 6.89 11.55 4.39
CA GLY A 47 6.52 12.60 5.33
C GLY A 47 5.67 12.07 6.47
N ASP A 48 5.21 12.99 7.32
CA ASP A 48 4.34 12.66 8.44
C ASP A 48 2.95 12.22 7.96
N GLY A 49 2.65 10.94 8.11
CA GLY A 49 1.35 10.37 7.79
C GLY A 49 0.95 9.22 8.71
N ILE A 50 -0.33 8.87 8.62
CA ILE A 50 -0.89 7.67 9.22
C ILE A 50 -0.51 6.52 8.30
N MET A 51 0.08 5.46 8.88
CA MET A 51 0.55 4.24 8.20
C MET A 51 -0.30 3.92 6.95
N PHE A 52 0.37 3.50 5.86
CA PHE A 52 -0.19 3.16 4.54
C PHE A 52 -0.41 4.32 3.55
N SER A 53 -0.28 5.58 3.95
CA SER A 53 -0.57 6.69 3.03
C SER A 53 0.39 7.87 3.13
N ASP A 54 1.58 7.67 3.68
CA ASP A 54 2.49 8.79 3.96
C ASP A 54 2.78 9.57 2.67
N PRO A 55 2.71 10.91 2.70
CA PRO A 55 3.07 11.71 1.56
C PRO A 55 4.52 11.42 1.24
N SER A 56 4.80 10.94 0.04
CA SER A 56 6.16 10.62 -0.37
C SER A 56 6.66 11.65 -1.38
N ARG A 57 7.97 11.86 -1.37
CA ARG A 57 8.68 12.64 -2.37
C ARG A 57 9.95 11.91 -2.77
N VAL A 58 10.36 12.06 -4.02
CA VAL A 58 11.65 11.58 -4.51
C VAL A 58 12.66 12.70 -4.36
N VAL A 59 13.83 12.37 -3.82
CA VAL A 59 14.98 13.26 -3.72
C VAL A 59 16.18 12.66 -4.43
N LEU A 60 17.02 13.51 -5.00
CA LEU A 60 18.31 13.15 -5.57
C LEU A 60 19.41 13.83 -4.76
N ILE A 61 20.33 13.05 -4.24
CA ILE A 61 21.45 13.48 -3.40
C ILE A 61 22.74 13.27 -4.20
N GLY A 62 23.57 14.30 -4.24
CA GLY A 62 24.87 14.28 -4.91
C GLY A 62 25.93 13.51 -4.13
N PRO A 63 27.10 13.28 -4.74
CA PRO A 63 28.23 12.57 -4.11
C PRO A 63 28.80 13.29 -2.88
N ASP A 64 28.58 14.59 -2.76
CA ASP A 64 28.97 15.42 -1.63
C ASP A 64 27.91 15.46 -0.52
N GLY A 65 26.87 14.65 -0.64
CA GLY A 65 25.75 14.59 0.30
C GLY A 65 24.78 15.77 0.16
N ARG A 66 24.88 16.60 -0.87
CA ARG A 66 23.96 17.73 -1.08
C ARG A 66 22.72 17.34 -1.86
N LEU A 67 21.59 17.93 -1.51
CA LEU A 67 20.36 17.79 -2.29
C LEU A 67 20.54 18.44 -3.68
N LEU A 68 20.40 17.65 -4.74
CA LEU A 68 20.44 18.11 -6.14
C LEU A 68 19.04 18.32 -6.71
N ALA A 69 18.10 17.43 -6.37
CA ALA A 69 16.73 17.49 -6.87
C ALA A 69 15.73 17.04 -5.80
N ARG A 70 14.51 17.56 -5.89
CA ARG A 70 13.39 17.20 -5.02
C ARG A 70 12.07 17.34 -5.75
N SER A 71 11.28 16.28 -5.73
CA SER A 71 9.93 16.29 -6.28
C SER A 71 8.94 16.98 -5.34
N ARG A 72 7.80 17.41 -5.90
CA ARG A 72 6.61 17.72 -5.09
C ARG A 72 6.21 16.49 -4.27
N ARG A 73 5.56 16.72 -3.13
CA ARG A 73 4.83 15.67 -2.39
C ARG A 73 3.76 15.05 -3.28
N GLY A 74 3.77 13.74 -3.34
CA GLY A 74 2.79 12.91 -4.03
C GLY A 74 2.44 11.70 -3.16
N ARG A 75 1.50 10.88 -3.61
CA ARG A 75 1.07 9.68 -2.87
C ARG A 75 0.49 8.65 -3.83
N PRO A 76 0.94 7.39 -3.78
CA PRO A 76 2.27 6.91 -3.41
C PRO A 76 3.35 7.17 -4.49
N MET A 77 4.62 7.23 -4.08
CA MET A 77 5.77 7.28 -4.99
C MET A 77 6.63 6.00 -4.88
N SER A 78 7.31 5.64 -5.97
CA SER A 78 8.27 4.53 -6.01
C SER A 78 9.46 4.85 -6.92
N LEU A 79 10.54 4.09 -6.80
CA LEU A 79 11.69 4.17 -7.72
C LEU A 79 11.63 3.05 -8.75
N VAL A 80 11.71 3.41 -10.03
CA VAL A 80 11.84 2.47 -11.14
C VAL A 80 13.26 2.53 -11.65
N CYS A 81 14.03 1.47 -11.39
CA CYS A 81 15.44 1.41 -11.72
C CYS A 81 15.73 0.35 -12.77
N ARG A 82 16.71 0.66 -13.62
CA ARG A 82 17.40 -0.29 -14.49
C ARG A 82 18.88 0.00 -14.36
N ASP A 83 19.62 -0.97 -13.81
CA ASP A 83 21.02 -0.80 -13.43
C ASP A 83 21.19 0.41 -12.50
N ARG A 84 22.03 1.40 -12.85
CA ARG A 84 22.24 2.64 -12.07
C ARG A 84 21.45 3.83 -12.62
N THR A 85 20.46 3.58 -13.45
CA THR A 85 19.53 4.62 -13.92
C THR A 85 18.19 4.41 -13.26
N CYS A 86 17.79 5.36 -12.41
CA CYS A 86 16.49 5.35 -11.75
C CYS A 86 15.69 6.59 -12.13
N LEU A 87 14.37 6.42 -12.14
CA LEU A 87 13.41 7.51 -12.18
C LEU A 87 12.43 7.35 -11.01
N GLY A 88 11.88 8.47 -10.55
CA GLY A 88 10.74 8.45 -9.65
C GLY A 88 9.45 8.13 -10.42
N TYR A 89 8.53 7.42 -9.80
CA TYR A 89 7.19 7.16 -10.33
C TYR A 89 6.15 7.62 -9.32
N ASP A 90 5.26 8.52 -9.74
CA ASP A 90 4.09 8.96 -9.00
C ASP A 90 2.86 8.18 -9.48
N SER A 91 2.40 7.24 -8.65
CA SER A 91 1.31 6.34 -9.02
C SER A 91 -0.04 7.04 -9.15
N ARG A 92 -0.23 8.19 -8.49
CA ARG A 92 -1.52 8.91 -8.54
C ARG A 92 -1.68 9.67 -9.84
N SER A 93 -0.60 10.25 -10.34
CA SER A 93 -0.62 11.01 -11.60
C SER A 93 -0.16 10.20 -12.80
N PHE A 94 0.30 8.96 -12.59
CA PHE A 94 0.95 8.12 -13.60
C PHE A 94 2.11 8.84 -14.31
N GLN A 95 2.91 9.57 -13.52
CA GLN A 95 4.03 10.36 -14.03
C GLN A 95 5.36 9.74 -13.64
N SER A 96 6.31 9.81 -14.58
CA SER A 96 7.72 9.56 -14.35
C SER A 96 8.43 10.89 -14.04
N LEU A 97 9.30 10.86 -13.04
CA LEU A 97 10.17 11.93 -12.57
C LEU A 97 11.59 11.59 -12.97
N GLU A 98 12.06 12.19 -14.07
CA GLU A 98 13.42 11.97 -14.57
C GLU A 98 14.34 13.08 -14.08
N PRO A 99 15.55 12.76 -13.57
CA PRO A 99 16.52 13.79 -13.20
C PRO A 99 16.77 14.77 -14.37
N ASP A 100 16.57 16.06 -14.12
CA ASP A 100 16.86 17.13 -15.06
C ASP A 100 18.09 17.93 -14.58
N PRO A 101 19.27 17.69 -15.16
CA PRO A 101 20.52 18.28 -14.70
C PRO A 101 20.55 19.80 -14.84
N THR A 102 19.77 20.34 -15.78
CA THR A 102 19.72 21.78 -16.06
C THR A 102 18.98 22.55 -14.97
N SER A 103 18.15 21.86 -14.19
CA SER A 103 17.38 22.44 -13.08
C SER A 103 17.84 21.96 -11.70
N PHE A 104 19.03 21.33 -11.60
CA PHE A 104 19.59 20.94 -10.32
C PHE A 104 19.87 22.14 -9.40
N LEU A 105 19.67 21.92 -8.11
CA LEU A 105 20.05 22.85 -7.07
C LEU A 105 21.57 22.98 -7.01
N VAL A 106 22.09 24.18 -7.25
CA VAL A 106 23.53 24.48 -7.17
C VAL A 106 24.02 24.48 -5.72
N SER A 107 23.17 24.91 -4.78
CA SER A 107 23.50 25.07 -3.35
C SER A 107 22.44 24.43 -2.46
N GLY A 108 22.14 23.15 -2.70
CA GLY A 108 21.21 22.40 -1.86
C GLY A 108 21.74 22.18 -0.43
N PRO A 109 20.83 21.96 0.55
CA PRO A 109 21.22 21.60 1.91
C PRO A 109 22.01 20.28 1.91
N LEU A 110 22.87 20.13 2.91
CA LEU A 110 23.51 18.85 3.20
C LEU A 110 22.44 17.90 3.76
N VAL A 111 22.43 16.69 3.24
CA VAL A 111 21.58 15.61 3.72
C VAL A 111 22.46 14.67 4.52
N SER A 112 22.24 14.65 5.84
CA SER A 112 23.00 13.76 6.71
C SER A 112 22.80 12.30 6.29
N PRO A 113 23.90 11.53 6.11
CA PRO A 113 23.81 10.11 5.74
C PRO A 113 23.26 9.24 6.88
N ASN A 114 23.23 9.74 8.12
CA ASN A 114 22.80 9.02 9.32
C ASN A 114 21.33 9.28 9.68
N ASP A 115 20.50 9.69 8.72
CA ASP A 115 19.08 9.99 8.91
C ASP A 115 18.83 10.93 10.11
N GLY A 116 19.74 11.89 10.29
CA GLY A 116 19.70 12.85 11.39
C GLY A 116 18.38 13.61 11.42
N GLN A 117 17.74 13.60 12.58
CA GLN A 117 16.34 13.96 12.81
C GLN A 117 15.96 15.38 12.36
N ASP A 118 16.91 16.31 12.34
CA ASP A 118 16.66 17.73 12.07
C ASP A 118 16.68 18.07 10.56
N ASP A 119 17.41 17.30 9.75
CA ASP A 119 17.60 17.61 8.31
C ASP A 119 16.44 17.11 7.43
N ILE A 120 15.76 16.03 7.85
CA ILE A 120 14.69 15.43 7.03
C ILE A 120 13.45 16.33 6.97
N TRP A 121 13.17 17.13 8.00
CA TRP A 121 12.11 18.12 7.95
C TRP A 121 12.33 19.17 6.86
N ALA A 122 13.57 19.63 6.66
CA ALA A 122 13.89 20.54 5.56
C ALA A 122 13.69 19.89 4.19
N LEU A 123 13.90 18.57 4.09
CA LEU A 123 13.61 17.81 2.88
C LEU A 123 12.12 17.65 2.66
N ASP A 124 11.31 17.50 3.71
CA ASP A 124 9.87 17.40 3.61
C ASP A 124 9.19 18.77 3.43
N GLU A 125 9.77 19.88 3.90
CA GLU A 125 9.18 21.22 3.78
C GLU A 125 9.38 21.81 2.38
N GLY A 126 8.29 22.14 1.70
CA GLY A 126 8.31 22.83 0.40
C GLY A 126 7.39 22.19 -0.64
N THR A 127 6.93 23.04 -1.56
CA THR A 127 5.94 22.73 -2.60
C THR A 127 6.52 22.61 -4.00
N ASP A 128 7.81 22.92 -4.15
CA ASP A 128 8.42 23.11 -5.45
C ASP A 128 8.99 21.80 -5.98
N ASP A 129 8.86 21.64 -7.29
CA ASP A 129 9.54 20.58 -8.03
C ASP A 129 10.82 21.17 -8.60
N VAL A 130 11.97 20.62 -8.23
CA VAL A 130 13.27 21.12 -8.67
C VAL A 130 14.16 19.94 -9.04
N GLY A 131 14.85 20.03 -10.17
CA GLY A 131 15.78 19.01 -10.63
C GLY A 131 15.12 17.74 -11.19
N PHE A 132 13.81 17.74 -11.41
CA PHE A 132 13.09 16.67 -12.10
C PHE A 132 12.27 17.22 -13.26
N SER A 133 12.32 16.52 -14.40
CA SER A 133 11.38 16.68 -15.48
C SER A 133 10.24 15.66 -15.34
N ARG A 134 9.03 16.05 -15.72
CA ARG A 134 7.82 15.23 -15.64
C ARG A 134 7.38 14.79 -17.02
N ARG A 135 7.05 13.52 -17.15
CA ARG A 135 6.30 13.00 -18.30
C ARG A 135 5.33 11.91 -17.87
N ILE A 136 4.37 11.60 -18.73
CA ILE A 136 3.51 10.44 -18.55
C ILE A 136 4.39 9.18 -18.56
N ALA A 137 4.18 8.31 -17.57
CA ALA A 137 4.88 7.04 -17.47
C ALA A 137 4.43 6.10 -18.60
N SER A 138 5.37 5.37 -19.17
CA SER A 138 5.08 4.31 -20.11
C SER A 138 4.37 3.14 -19.40
N PRO A 139 3.63 2.28 -20.12
CA PRO A 139 2.94 1.14 -19.51
C PRO A 139 3.89 0.22 -18.71
N LEU A 140 5.14 0.07 -19.15
CA LEU A 140 6.13 -0.74 -18.46
C LEU A 140 6.65 -0.06 -17.19
N GLU A 141 6.79 1.26 -17.18
CA GLU A 141 7.14 2.04 -15.99
C GLU A 141 6.02 2.02 -14.97
N ILE A 142 4.76 2.16 -15.40
CA ILE A 142 3.58 1.98 -14.55
C ILE A 142 3.64 0.59 -13.89
N LEU A 143 3.76 -0.47 -14.70
CA LEU A 143 3.80 -1.84 -14.16
C LEU A 143 4.94 -2.05 -13.15
N ARG A 144 6.14 -1.55 -13.45
CA ARG A 144 7.31 -1.67 -12.56
C ARG A 144 7.19 -0.82 -11.31
N GLY A 145 6.65 0.39 -11.43
CA GLY A 145 6.42 1.30 -10.31
C GLY A 145 5.39 0.73 -9.34
N GLU A 146 4.25 0.26 -9.87
CA GLU A 146 3.24 -0.44 -9.08
C GLU A 146 3.80 -1.70 -8.39
N PHE A 147 4.59 -2.50 -9.11
CA PHE A 147 5.22 -3.69 -8.53
C PHE A 147 6.27 -3.33 -7.47
N GLY A 148 7.04 -2.27 -7.70
CA GLY A 148 8.01 -1.74 -6.73
C GLY A 148 7.32 -1.33 -5.44
N HIS A 149 6.21 -0.60 -5.55
CA HIS A 149 5.39 -0.19 -4.40
C HIS A 149 4.77 -1.39 -3.69
N ALA A 150 4.22 -2.36 -4.42
CA ALA A 150 3.67 -3.59 -3.84
C ALA A 150 4.73 -4.42 -3.09
N ARG A 151 5.98 -4.42 -3.58
CA ARG A 151 7.09 -5.12 -2.93
C ARG A 151 7.51 -4.44 -1.62
N GLU A 152 7.55 -3.11 -1.60
CA GLU A 152 7.89 -2.32 -0.41
C GLU A 152 6.88 -2.56 0.72
N HIS A 153 5.60 -2.70 0.36
CA HIS A 153 4.52 -3.02 1.29
C HIS A 153 4.08 -4.49 1.28
N ALA A 154 4.95 -5.42 0.87
CA ALA A 154 4.56 -6.83 0.67
C ALA A 154 3.99 -7.49 1.93
N ARG A 155 4.51 -7.12 3.11
CA ARG A 155 4.01 -7.61 4.41
C ARG A 155 2.57 -7.16 4.65
N ASP A 156 2.27 -5.93 4.28
CA ASP A 156 0.95 -5.33 4.45
C ASP A 156 -0.03 -6.03 3.51
N PHE A 157 0.32 -6.17 2.23
CA PHE A 157 -0.45 -6.97 1.26
C PHE A 157 -0.70 -8.39 1.74
N LEU A 158 0.32 -9.08 2.24
CA LEU A 158 0.18 -10.44 2.73
C LEU A 158 -0.78 -10.51 3.92
N THR A 159 -0.70 -9.53 4.83
CA THR A 159 -1.61 -9.43 5.98
C THR A 159 -3.05 -9.23 5.51
N LEU A 160 -3.27 -8.37 4.51
CA LEU A 160 -4.59 -8.13 3.92
C LEU A 160 -5.14 -9.40 3.24
N ILE A 161 -4.31 -10.10 2.45
CA ILE A 161 -4.69 -11.36 1.79
C ILE A 161 -5.06 -12.43 2.84
N LEU A 162 -4.28 -12.55 3.91
CA LEU A 162 -4.54 -13.51 4.98
C LEU A 162 -5.86 -13.22 5.70
N LEU A 163 -6.12 -11.96 6.02
CA LEU A 163 -7.38 -11.53 6.63
C LEU A 163 -8.58 -11.82 5.72
N ALA A 164 -8.46 -11.54 4.42
CA ALA A 164 -9.48 -11.88 3.43
C ALA A 164 -9.72 -13.40 3.37
N PHE A 165 -8.66 -14.20 3.38
CA PHE A 165 -8.73 -15.66 3.39
C PHE A 165 -9.43 -16.21 4.64
N ILE A 166 -9.11 -15.67 5.82
CA ILE A 166 -9.76 -16.04 7.09
C ILE A 166 -11.26 -15.72 7.03
N ALA A 167 -11.62 -14.52 6.56
CA ALA A 167 -13.02 -14.11 6.43
C ALA A 167 -13.81 -15.02 5.47
N LEU A 168 -13.21 -15.37 4.33
CA LEU A 168 -13.83 -16.26 3.35
C LEU A 168 -13.98 -17.70 3.88
N SER A 169 -12.93 -18.22 4.51
CA SER A 169 -12.92 -19.58 5.10
C SER A 169 -13.96 -19.71 6.23
N ALA A 170 -14.07 -18.69 7.08
CA ALA A 170 -15.11 -18.63 8.11
C ALA A 170 -16.52 -18.63 7.51
N THR A 171 -16.72 -17.92 6.40
CA THR A 171 -18.00 -17.86 5.67
C THR A 171 -18.34 -19.23 5.06
N ALA A 172 -17.37 -19.92 4.45
CA ALA A 172 -17.54 -21.24 3.86
C ALA A 172 -17.82 -22.32 4.92
N ALA A 173 -17.00 -22.40 5.98
CA ALA A 173 -17.17 -23.33 7.10
C ALA A 173 -18.55 -23.17 7.76
N ARG A 174 -19.04 -21.93 7.82
CA ARG A 174 -20.36 -21.61 8.33
C ARG A 174 -21.47 -22.09 7.41
N ARG A 175 -21.45 -21.80 6.11
CA ARG A 175 -22.47 -22.30 5.15
C ARG A 175 -22.65 -23.82 5.24
N LEU A 176 -21.59 -24.53 5.57
CA LEU A 176 -21.61 -25.97 5.83
C LEU A 176 -22.32 -26.36 7.12
N SER A 177 -22.02 -25.70 8.24
CA SER A 177 -22.67 -26.00 9.52
C SER A 177 -24.17 -25.70 9.48
N PHE A 178 -24.59 -24.69 8.71
CA PHE A 178 -26.00 -24.37 8.44
C PHE A 178 -26.77 -25.48 7.76
N ARG A 179 -26.15 -26.13 6.77
CA ARG A 179 -26.76 -27.25 6.04
C ARG A 179 -26.97 -28.48 6.94
N ARG A 180 -26.20 -28.61 8.03
CA ARG A 180 -26.29 -29.72 9.00
C ARG A 180 -27.23 -29.45 10.18
N ALA A 181 -27.72 -28.23 10.37
CA ALA A 181 -28.57 -27.90 11.52
C ALA A 181 -29.97 -28.54 11.42
N ALA A 182 -30.25 -29.50 12.31
CA ALA A 182 -31.52 -30.18 12.48
C ALA A 182 -32.50 -29.32 13.33
N GLY A 183 -33.69 -29.03 12.77
CA GLY A 183 -34.84 -28.43 13.46
C GLY A 183 -35.22 -27.00 13.00
N PRO A 184 -36.52 -26.70 12.78
CA PRO A 184 -37.01 -25.40 12.30
C PRO A 184 -36.67 -24.17 13.17
N PRO A 185 -36.78 -24.19 14.52
CA PRO A 185 -36.48 -23.00 15.33
C PRO A 185 -34.97 -22.70 15.38
N ARG A 186 -34.13 -23.73 15.39
CA ARG A 186 -32.67 -23.59 15.34
C ARG A 186 -32.20 -23.03 14.00
N ARG A 187 -32.90 -23.32 12.90
CA ARG A 187 -32.60 -22.76 11.57
C ARG A 187 -32.79 -21.24 11.52
N LEU A 188 -33.84 -20.69 12.12
CA LEU A 188 -34.16 -19.26 12.08
C LEU A 188 -33.15 -18.42 12.88
N LEU A 189 -32.86 -18.82 14.13
CA LEU A 189 -31.82 -18.21 14.97
C LEU A 189 -30.45 -18.27 14.32
N ALA A 190 -30.12 -19.42 13.75
CA ALA A 190 -28.89 -19.59 13.05
C ALA A 190 -28.86 -18.65 11.81
N LYS A 191 -29.95 -18.56 11.02
CA LYS A 191 -30.02 -17.69 9.82
C LYS A 191 -29.80 -16.22 10.19
N GLY A 192 -30.41 -15.75 11.28
CA GLY A 192 -30.20 -14.39 11.81
C GLY A 192 -28.75 -14.16 12.25
N ALA A 193 -28.16 -15.10 12.99
CA ALA A 193 -26.74 -15.04 13.32
C ALA A 193 -25.84 -15.10 12.07
N SER A 194 -26.34 -15.62 10.94
CA SER A 194 -25.59 -15.78 9.69
C SER A 194 -25.42 -14.49 8.97
N VAL A 195 -26.52 -13.76 8.81
CA VAL A 195 -26.49 -12.44 8.20
C VAL A 195 -25.56 -11.54 9.01
N VAL A 196 -25.68 -11.53 10.34
CA VAL A 196 -24.81 -10.69 11.21
C VAL A 196 -23.32 -11.04 11.04
N PHE A 197 -22.97 -12.32 10.96
CA PHE A 197 -21.57 -12.74 10.84
C PHE A 197 -21.01 -12.50 9.43
N GLU A 198 -21.81 -12.72 8.37
CA GLU A 198 -21.46 -12.37 7.00
C GLU A 198 -21.24 -10.85 6.88
N THR A 199 -22.16 -10.02 7.40
CA THR A 199 -21.98 -8.56 7.43
C THR A 199 -20.69 -8.17 8.15
N ILE A 200 -20.41 -8.77 9.31
CA ILE A 200 -19.16 -8.56 10.05
C ILE A 200 -17.92 -8.96 9.24
N ALA A 201 -17.95 -10.07 8.51
CA ALA A 201 -16.84 -10.53 7.68
C ALA A 201 -16.64 -9.68 6.41
N TYR A 202 -17.72 -9.09 5.89
CA TYR A 202 -17.66 -8.15 4.77
C TYR A 202 -17.18 -6.76 5.16
N ILE A 203 -17.34 -6.32 6.41
CA ILE A 203 -16.86 -5.01 6.87
C ILE A 203 -15.34 -4.84 6.63
N PRO A 204 -14.46 -5.78 7.04
CA PRO A 204 -13.04 -5.71 6.71
C PRO A 204 -12.78 -5.65 5.21
N LEU A 205 -13.52 -6.42 4.39
CA LEU A 205 -13.35 -6.41 2.94
C LEU A 205 -13.72 -5.05 2.33
N VAL A 206 -14.84 -4.46 2.77
CA VAL A 206 -15.31 -3.15 2.33
C VAL A 206 -14.38 -2.04 2.83
N LEU A 207 -13.91 -2.12 4.07
CA LEU A 207 -12.92 -1.19 4.61
C LEU A 207 -11.59 -1.32 3.86
N MET A 208 -11.16 -2.53 3.53
CA MET A 208 -9.98 -2.76 2.68
C MET A 208 -10.16 -2.19 1.28
N LEU A 209 -11.33 -2.38 0.66
CA LEU A 209 -11.64 -1.81 -0.64
C LEU A 209 -11.63 -0.27 -0.55
N GLY A 210 -12.20 0.30 0.50
CA GLY A 210 -12.17 1.73 0.77
C GLY A 210 -10.75 2.25 0.97
N VAL A 211 -9.92 1.55 1.77
CA VAL A 211 -8.51 1.90 1.99
C VAL A 211 -7.72 1.77 0.68
N ALA A 212 -7.96 0.72 -0.11
CA ALA A 212 -7.34 0.53 -1.41
C ALA A 212 -7.72 1.65 -2.39
N ILE A 213 -8.99 2.07 -2.43
CA ILE A 213 -9.47 3.16 -3.30
C ILE A 213 -8.95 4.53 -2.84
N VAL A 214 -8.93 4.79 -1.54
CA VAL A 214 -8.60 6.11 -0.98
C VAL A 214 -7.10 6.34 -0.91
N PHE A 215 -6.32 5.31 -0.58
CA PHE A 215 -4.89 5.44 -0.30
C PHE A 215 -4.01 4.75 -1.34
N GLY A 216 -4.56 3.76 -2.03
CA GLY A 216 -3.88 3.08 -3.11
C GLY A 216 -4.20 3.71 -4.46
N GLY A 217 -3.21 4.40 -5.01
CA GLY A 217 -2.91 4.21 -6.44
C GLY A 217 -2.61 2.74 -6.79
N LEU A 218 -2.76 1.80 -5.84
CA LEU A 218 -2.54 0.38 -5.96
C LEU A 218 -3.39 -0.21 -7.07
N SER A 219 -2.66 -0.38 -8.17
CA SER A 219 -2.92 -1.19 -9.33
C SER A 219 -4.26 -1.91 -9.33
N LEU A 220 -5.00 -1.71 -10.41
CA LEU A 220 -5.99 -2.65 -10.94
C LEU A 220 -5.66 -4.12 -10.64
N LEU A 221 -4.37 -4.49 -10.58
CA LEU A 221 -3.83 -5.79 -10.18
C LEU A 221 -4.17 -6.21 -8.74
N ALA A 222 -3.97 -5.37 -7.72
CA ALA A 222 -4.30 -5.72 -6.34
C ALA A 222 -5.82 -5.88 -6.15
N LEU A 223 -6.60 -5.01 -6.79
CA LEU A 223 -8.05 -5.13 -6.89
C LEU A 223 -8.43 -6.45 -7.60
N LEU A 224 -7.80 -6.75 -8.74
CA LEU A 224 -8.02 -7.99 -9.50
C LEU A 224 -7.68 -9.21 -8.66
N VAL A 225 -6.54 -9.25 -7.98
CA VAL A 225 -6.12 -10.40 -7.16
C VAL A 225 -7.10 -10.60 -6.02
N THR A 226 -7.58 -9.53 -5.40
CA THR A 226 -8.56 -9.62 -4.31
C THR A 226 -9.91 -10.10 -4.82
N VAL A 227 -10.40 -9.55 -5.94
CA VAL A 227 -11.70 -9.91 -6.55
C VAL A 227 -11.65 -11.31 -7.18
N CYS A 228 -10.68 -11.60 -8.03
CA CYS A 228 -10.52 -12.91 -8.66
C CYS A 228 -10.16 -13.99 -7.64
N GLY A 229 -9.31 -13.69 -6.66
CA GLY A 229 -8.95 -14.62 -5.58
C GLY A 229 -10.15 -14.99 -4.72
N SER A 230 -10.98 -14.01 -4.35
CA SER A 230 -12.21 -14.27 -3.60
C SER A 230 -13.24 -15.07 -4.41
N PHE A 231 -13.35 -14.81 -5.72
CA PHE A 231 -14.24 -15.58 -6.61
C PHE A 231 -13.77 -17.03 -6.79
N LEU A 232 -12.48 -17.24 -7.07
CA LEU A 232 -11.88 -18.57 -7.25
C LEU A 232 -12.00 -19.41 -5.97
N LEU A 233 -11.75 -18.80 -4.81
CA LEU A 233 -11.90 -19.48 -3.51
C LEU A 233 -13.36 -19.84 -3.22
N ALA A 234 -14.33 -19.00 -3.60
CA ALA A 234 -15.75 -19.31 -3.46
C ALA A 234 -16.15 -20.52 -4.33
N GLU A 235 -15.66 -20.59 -5.57
CA GLU A 235 -15.89 -21.72 -6.48
C GLU A 235 -15.21 -23.02 -5.99
N LEU A 236 -13.95 -22.95 -5.57
CA LEU A 236 -13.23 -24.10 -5.02
C LEU A 236 -13.90 -24.63 -3.75
N ALA A 237 -14.35 -23.72 -2.88
CA ALA A 237 -15.15 -24.10 -1.74
C ALA A 237 -16.46 -24.76 -2.18
N GLY A 238 -17.17 -24.24 -3.18
CA GLY A 238 -18.36 -24.90 -3.73
C GLY A 238 -18.09 -26.33 -4.21
N TRP A 239 -17.04 -26.51 -5.02
CA TRP A 239 -16.68 -27.78 -5.63
C TRP A 239 -16.25 -28.83 -4.60
N ALA A 240 -15.38 -28.48 -3.66
CA ALA A 240 -14.94 -29.37 -2.59
C ALA A 240 -16.13 -29.89 -1.76
N LEU A 241 -17.16 -29.05 -1.60
CA LEU A 241 -18.36 -29.42 -0.86
C LEU A 241 -19.29 -30.35 -1.61
N ASP A 242 -19.41 -30.19 -2.93
CA ASP A 242 -20.16 -31.12 -3.76
C ASP A 242 -19.42 -32.45 -3.97
N ALA A 243 -18.09 -32.46 -3.88
CA ALA A 243 -17.31 -33.70 -3.83
C ALA A 243 -17.58 -34.47 -2.52
N LEU A 244 -17.51 -33.80 -1.36
CA LEU A 244 -17.80 -34.40 -0.04
C LEU A 244 -19.25 -34.89 0.13
N ARG A 245 -20.18 -34.43 -0.72
CA ARG A 245 -21.58 -34.91 -0.74
C ARG A 245 -21.79 -36.17 -1.56
N ARG A 246 -20.90 -36.43 -2.51
CA ARG A 246 -20.98 -37.57 -3.43
C ARG A 246 -20.19 -38.78 -2.95
N ALA A 247 -19.21 -38.56 -2.06
CA ALA A 247 -18.51 -39.59 -1.31
C ALA A 247 -19.31 -40.00 -0.07
#